data_AF-A0A836Q1Q1-F1
#
_entry.id   AF-A0A836Q1Q1-F1
#
_cell.length_a   1.000
_cell.length_b   1.000
_cell.length_c   1.000
_cell.angle_alpha   90.00
_cell.angle_beta   90.00
_cell.angle_gamma   90.00
#
_symmetry.space_group_name_H-M   'P 1'
#
loop_
_entity.id
_entity.type
_entity.pdbx_description
1 polymer ?
#
loop_
_entity_poly.entity_id
_entity_poly.type
_entity_poly.pdbx_seq_one_letter_code
_entity_poly.pdbx_strand_id
1 'polypeptide(L)'
;MEPALSAAALDMIGGVLGSHQKYNDAIPYFRRARDLYYEKRDIYPGSVVATSNNLALLLMKQGKYAEAIRVLEKAEPSANAPTFGAPKFKQVLYDRLAILSEKTGDKAAAERYRKKFNESLAR
;
A
#
# COMPACT_ATOMS: atom_id res chain seq x y z
N MET A 1 -0.93 -30.96 -0.57
CA MET A 1 -0.18 -29.68 -0.49
C MET A 1 -0.89 -28.71 -1.42
N GLU A 2 -1.54 -27.68 -0.88
CA GLU A 2 -2.01 -26.55 -1.70
C GLU A 2 -0.81 -26.02 -2.49
N PRO A 3 -0.88 -25.87 -3.83
CA PRO A 3 0.18 -25.21 -4.56
C PRO A 3 0.31 -23.79 -4.01
N ALA A 4 1.48 -23.47 -3.44
CA ALA A 4 1.73 -22.16 -2.90
C ALA A 4 1.66 -21.13 -4.04
N LEU A 5 0.55 -20.39 -4.11
CA LEU A 5 0.37 -19.35 -5.10
C LEU A 5 1.47 -18.30 -4.96
N SER A 6 2.00 -17.83 -6.09
CA SER A 6 2.99 -16.75 -6.11
C SER A 6 2.37 -15.45 -5.57
N ALA A 7 3.22 -14.54 -5.07
CA ALA A 7 2.78 -13.22 -4.62
C ALA A 7 1.98 -12.47 -5.70
N ALA A 8 2.40 -12.58 -6.97
CA ALA A 8 1.72 -11.99 -8.12
C ALA A 8 0.33 -12.59 -8.37
N ALA A 9 0.20 -13.92 -8.27
CA ALA A 9 -1.09 -14.59 -8.42
C ALA A 9 -2.08 -14.17 -7.33
N LEU A 10 -1.61 -14.08 -6.08
CA LEU A 10 -2.39 -13.60 -4.94
C LEU A 10 -2.83 -12.13 -5.11
N ASP A 11 -1.92 -11.26 -5.55
CA ASP A 11 -2.22 -9.85 -5.82
C ASP A 11 -3.29 -9.71 -6.92
N MET A 12 -3.19 -10.52 -7.98
CA MET A 12 -4.18 -10.55 -9.06
C MET A 12 -5.56 -11.02 -8.58
N ILE A 13 -5.62 -12.09 -7.77
CA ILE A 13 -6.87 -12.57 -7.16
C ILE A 13 -7.49 -11.48 -6.28
N GLY A 14 -6.69 -10.83 -5.43
CA GLY A 14 -7.12 -9.71 -4.60
C GLY A 14 -7.70 -8.57 -5.45
N GLY A 15 -7.07 -8.24 -6.58
CA GLY A 15 -7.53 -7.23 -7.52
C GLY A 15 -8.88 -7.57 -8.15
N VAL A 16 -9.04 -8.80 -8.64
CA VAL A 16 -10.30 -9.28 -9.23
C VAL A 16 -11.43 -9.29 -8.22
N LEU A 17 -11.18 -9.76 -6.99
CA LEU A 17 -12.19 -9.75 -5.93
C LEU A 17 -12.56 -8.31 -5.52
N GLY A 18 -11.56 -7.43 -5.43
CA GLY A 18 -11.76 -6.02 -5.13
C GLY A 18 -12.59 -5.27 -6.18
N SER A 19 -12.41 -5.58 -7.47
CA SER A 19 -13.22 -4.97 -8.55
C SER A 19 -14.68 -5.42 -8.50
N HIS A 20 -14.95 -6.64 -8.03
CA HIS A 20 -16.29 -7.16 -7.76
C HIS A 20 -16.85 -6.73 -6.40
N GLN A 21 -16.22 -5.76 -5.73
CA GLN A 21 -16.61 -5.26 -4.42
C GLN A 21 -16.60 -6.31 -3.29
N LYS A 22 -15.96 -7.47 -3.51
CA LYS A 22 -15.79 -8.54 -2.52
C LYS A 22 -14.61 -8.24 -1.60
N TYR A 23 -14.71 -7.14 -0.85
CA TYR A 23 -13.57 -6.61 -0.08
C TYR A 23 -13.11 -7.56 1.03
N ASN A 24 -14.04 -8.24 1.70
CA ASN A 24 -13.72 -9.23 2.74
C ASN A 24 -12.90 -10.40 2.18
N ASP A 25 -13.23 -10.86 0.98
CA ASP A 25 -12.54 -11.97 0.33
C ASP A 25 -11.19 -11.52 -0.24
N ALA A 26 -11.09 -10.29 -0.75
CA ALA A 26 -9.89 -9.74 -1.35
C ALA A 26 -8.76 -9.45 -0.35
N ILE A 27 -9.10 -8.96 0.85
CA ILE A 27 -8.12 -8.51 1.86
C ILE A 27 -7.11 -9.61 2.25
N PRO A 28 -7.52 -10.87 2.54
CA PRO A 28 -6.58 -11.96 2.83
C PRO A 28 -5.55 -12.18 1.73
N TYR A 29 -5.96 -12.11 0.45
CA TYR A 29 -5.05 -12.30 -0.68
C TYR A 29 -4.03 -11.16 -0.78
N PHE A 30 -4.45 -9.91 -0.64
CA PHE A 30 -3.52 -8.78 -0.62
C PHE A 30 -2.58 -8.82 0.59
N ARG A 31 -3.03 -9.29 1.76
CA ARG A 31 -2.13 -9.48 2.92
C ARG A 31 -1.07 -10.53 2.62
N ARG A 32 -1.48 -11.69 2.11
CA ARG A 32 -0.54 -12.77 1.80
C ARG A 32 0.44 -12.37 0.70
N ALA A 33 -0.03 -11.72 -0.36
CA ALA A 33 0.81 -11.17 -1.42
C ALA A 33 1.83 -10.16 -0.88
N ARG A 34 1.37 -9.21 -0.05
CA ARG A 34 2.23 -8.21 0.58
C ARG A 34 3.32 -8.87 1.41
N ASP A 35 2.97 -9.83 2.26
CA ASP A 35 3.93 -10.47 3.16
C ASP A 35 5.02 -11.21 2.37
N LEU A 36 4.65 -11.92 1.30
CA LEU A 36 5.61 -12.56 0.38
C LEU A 36 6.49 -11.54 -0.36
N TYR A 37 5.92 -10.40 -0.80
CA TYR A 37 6.73 -9.33 -1.38
C TYR A 37 7.63 -8.66 -0.34
N TYR A 38 7.19 -8.57 0.91
CA TYR A 38 7.94 -7.96 2.00
C TYR A 38 9.16 -8.79 2.39
N GLU A 39 9.04 -10.12 2.38
CA GLU A 39 10.19 -11.05 2.53
C GLU A 39 11.27 -10.82 1.48
N LYS A 40 10.89 -10.29 0.30
CA LYS A 40 11.77 -10.00 -0.84
C LYS A 40 11.79 -8.51 -1.19
N ARG A 41 11.62 -7.63 -0.19
CA ARG A 41 11.41 -6.19 -0.39
C ARG A 41 12.55 -5.46 -1.09
N ASP A 42 13.77 -5.99 -1.04
CA ASP A 42 14.92 -5.41 -1.73
C ASP A 42 14.88 -5.71 -3.24
N ILE A 43 14.19 -6.78 -3.64
CA ILE A 43 13.99 -7.19 -5.03
C ILE A 43 12.72 -6.55 -5.61
N TYR A 44 11.66 -6.44 -4.79
CA TYR A 44 10.34 -5.98 -5.25
C TYR A 44 9.79 -4.78 -4.46
N PRO A 45 10.54 -3.68 -4.28
CA PRO A 45 10.08 -2.52 -3.51
C PRO A 45 8.78 -1.91 -4.09
N GLY A 46 8.64 -1.88 -5.42
CA GLY A 46 7.44 -1.38 -6.09
C GLY A 46 6.20 -2.24 -5.83
N SER A 47 6.34 -3.57 -5.84
CA SER A 47 5.23 -4.49 -5.55
C SER A 47 4.77 -4.38 -4.10
N VAL A 48 5.70 -4.21 -3.14
CA VAL A 48 5.36 -3.95 -1.74
C VAL A 48 4.47 -2.70 -1.63
N VAL A 49 4.84 -1.61 -2.30
CA VAL A 49 4.08 -0.34 -2.26
C VAL A 49 2.72 -0.48 -2.95
N ALA A 50 2.68 -1.09 -4.14
CA ALA A 50 1.44 -1.25 -4.91
C ALA A 50 0.42 -2.12 -4.18
N THR A 51 0.83 -3.32 -3.73
CA THR A 51 -0.05 -4.23 -2.98
C THR A 51 -0.49 -3.63 -1.65
N SER A 52 0.38 -2.87 -0.97
CA SER A 52 0.01 -2.18 0.29
C SER A 52 -1.01 -1.07 0.04
N ASN A 53 -0.88 -0.30 -1.05
CA ASN A 53 -1.88 0.69 -1.44
C ASN A 53 -3.23 0.03 -1.79
N ASN A 54 -3.22 -1.09 -2.50
CA ASN A 54 -4.46 -1.83 -2.81
C ASN A 54 -5.14 -2.33 -1.53
N LEU A 55 -4.38 -2.91 -0.61
CA LEU A 55 -4.88 -3.32 0.70
C LEU A 55 -5.45 -2.12 1.49
N ALA A 56 -4.74 -1.00 1.54
CA ALA A 56 -5.18 0.20 2.23
C ALA A 56 -6.48 0.76 1.64
N LEU A 57 -6.64 0.77 0.31
CA LEU A 57 -7.87 1.17 -0.37
C LEU A 57 -9.06 0.30 0.05
N LEU A 58 -8.88 -1.03 0.12
CA LEU A 58 -9.96 -1.91 0.56
C LEU A 58 -10.31 -1.70 2.03
N LEU A 59 -9.31 -1.50 2.89
CA LEU A 59 -9.52 -1.18 4.31
C LEU A 59 -10.26 0.16 4.49
N MET A 60 -9.95 1.16 3.67
CA MET A 60 -10.67 2.44 3.64
C MET A 60 -12.15 2.25 3.31
N LYS A 61 -12.47 1.40 2.32
CA LYS A 61 -13.86 1.09 1.97
C LYS A 61 -14.63 0.38 3.09
N GLN A 62 -13.92 -0.29 4.00
CA GLN A 62 -14.49 -0.90 5.20
C GLN A 62 -14.48 0.02 6.44
N GLY A 63 -14.05 1.28 6.30
CA GLY A 63 -13.92 2.20 7.43
C GLY A 63 -12.73 1.91 8.37
N LYS A 64 -11.86 0.96 8.02
CA LYS A 64 -10.70 0.55 8.83
C LYS A 64 -9.48 1.47 8.59
N TYR A 65 -9.65 2.77 8.83
CA TYR A 65 -8.64 3.79 8.50
C TYR A 65 -7.33 3.61 9.26
N ALA A 66 -7.39 3.33 10.57
CA ALA A 66 -6.19 3.11 11.39
C ALA A 66 -5.36 1.92 10.88
N GLU A 67 -6.01 0.87 10.39
CA GLU A 67 -5.30 -0.26 9.80
C GLU A 67 -4.71 0.09 8.43
N ALA A 68 -5.45 0.81 7.59
CA ALA A 68 -4.97 1.29 6.31
C ALA A 68 -3.70 2.15 6.45
N ILE A 69 -3.65 3.05 7.43
CA ILE A 69 -2.47 3.87 7.75
C ILE A 69 -1.28 2.97 8.09
N ARG A 70 -1.44 2.03 9.04
CA ARG A 70 -0.36 1.11 9.44
C ARG A 70 0.18 0.28 8.27
N VAL A 71 -0.69 -0.13 7.35
CA VAL A 71 -0.29 -0.87 6.14
C VAL A 71 0.65 -0.03 5.27
N LEU A 72 0.33 1.25 5.07
CA LEU A 72 1.13 2.16 4.24
C LEU A 72 2.43 2.56 4.95
N GLU A 73 2.39 2.87 6.24
CA GLU A 73 3.60 3.19 7.02
C GLU A 73 4.62 2.04 6.98
N LYS A 74 4.17 0.78 7.05
CA LYS A 74 5.05 -0.38 6.91
C LYS A 74 5.71 -0.50 5.54
N ALA A 75 5.07 0.05 4.49
CA ALA A 75 5.59 0.07 3.13
C ALA A 75 6.50 1.28 2.82
N GLU A 76 6.58 2.26 3.73
CA GLU A 76 7.40 3.47 3.57
C GLU A 76 8.89 3.19 3.31
N PRO A 77 9.54 2.21 3.97
CA PRO A 77 10.92 1.86 3.65
C PRO A 77 11.09 1.41 2.19
N SER A 78 10.14 0.62 1.66
CA SER A 78 10.18 0.15 0.26
C SER A 78 9.96 1.29 -0.74
N ALA A 79 9.10 2.27 -0.42
CA ALA A 79 8.94 3.47 -1.25
C ALA A 79 10.21 4.35 -1.25
N ASN A 80 10.99 4.33 -0.17
CA ASN A 80 12.23 5.09 -0.03
C ASN A 80 13.48 4.38 -0.55
N ALA A 81 13.37 3.12 -0.98
CA ALA A 81 14.49 2.38 -1.56
C ALA A 81 15.06 3.10 -2.80
N PRO A 82 16.39 3.11 -3.00
CA PRO A 82 17.03 3.76 -4.15
C PRO A 82 16.89 2.91 -5.42
N THR A 83 15.66 2.81 -5.93
CA THR A 83 15.29 1.96 -7.07
C THR A 83 14.67 2.79 -8.20
N PHE A 84 14.69 2.23 -9.41
CA PHE A 84 13.96 2.79 -10.54
C PHE A 84 12.45 2.82 -10.22
N GLY A 85 11.85 4.01 -10.26
CA GLY A 85 10.43 4.23 -9.90
C GLY A 85 10.17 4.74 -8.48
N ALA A 86 11.21 4.92 -7.65
CA ALA A 86 11.06 5.42 -6.27
C ALA A 86 10.24 6.73 -6.16
N PRO A 87 10.37 7.75 -7.04
CA PRO A 87 9.54 8.95 -6.95
C PRO A 87 8.04 8.62 -7.04
N LYS A 88 7.63 7.78 -7.99
CA LYS A 88 6.23 7.38 -8.15
C LYS A 88 5.70 6.59 -6.95
N PHE A 89 6.53 5.72 -6.37
CA PHE A 89 6.15 4.97 -5.16
C PHE A 89 5.92 5.89 -3.97
N LYS A 90 6.79 6.89 -3.78
CA LYS A 90 6.63 7.92 -2.75
C LYS A 90 5.37 8.75 -2.96
N GLN A 91 5.10 9.17 -4.19
CA GLN A 91 3.91 9.96 -4.53
C GLN A 91 2.63 9.21 -4.15
N VAL A 92 2.47 7.97 -4.62
CA VAL A 92 1.27 7.16 -4.32
C VAL A 92 1.12 6.91 -2.81
N LEU A 93 2.23 6.61 -2.13
CA LEU A 93 2.22 6.32 -0.70
C LEU A 93 1.85 7.55 0.14
N TYR A 94 2.51 8.68 -0.09
CA TYR A 94 2.33 9.88 0.70
C TYR A 94 1.00 10.59 0.41
N ASP A 95 0.50 10.54 -0.82
CA ASP A 95 -0.86 10.99 -1.14
C ASP A 95 -1.89 10.20 -0.33
N ARG A 96 -1.78 8.86 -0.33
CA ARG A 96 -2.72 8.00 0.40
C ARG A 96 -2.67 8.24 1.91
N LEU A 97 -1.47 8.38 2.48
CA LEU A 97 -1.28 8.67 3.90
C LEU A 97 -1.81 10.06 4.29
N ALA A 98 -1.65 11.07 3.43
CA ALA A 98 -2.22 12.39 3.65
C ALA A 98 -3.75 12.33 3.70
N ILE A 99 -4.40 11.73 2.69
CA ILE A 99 -5.86 11.57 2.62
C ILE A 99 -6.41 10.84 3.85
N LEU A 100 -5.74 9.75 4.25
CA LEU A 100 -6.15 8.97 5.42
C LEU A 100 -6.03 9.77 6.72
N SER A 101 -4.93 10.52 6.88
CA SER A 101 -4.69 11.34 8.07
C SER A 101 -5.73 12.45 8.22
N GLU A 102 -6.11 13.10 7.11
CA GLU A 102 -7.21 14.08 7.10
C GLU A 102 -8.53 13.45 7.52
N LYS A 103 -8.83 12.26 6.97
CA LYS A 103 -10.07 11.55 7.25
C LYS A 103 -10.18 11.10 8.71
N THR A 104 -9.04 10.85 9.37
CA THR A 104 -8.98 10.51 10.81
C THR A 104 -8.83 11.74 11.71
N GLY A 105 -8.76 12.95 11.15
CA GLY A 105 -8.63 14.21 11.90
C GLY A 105 -7.21 14.55 12.35
N ASP A 106 -6.20 13.78 11.95
CA ASP A 106 -4.79 14.06 12.26
C ASP A 106 -4.20 15.02 11.23
N LYS A 107 -4.49 16.32 11.42
CA LYS A 107 -4.03 17.39 10.53
C LYS A 107 -2.50 17.49 10.49
N ALA A 108 -1.82 17.26 11.62
CA ALA A 108 -0.37 17.33 11.70
C ALA A 108 0.29 16.23 10.85
N ALA A 109 -0.22 15.00 10.93
CA ALA A 109 0.25 13.91 10.07
C ALA A 109 -0.06 14.20 8.59
N ALA A 110 -1.26 14.71 8.27
CA ALA A 110 -1.63 15.08 6.91
C ALA A 110 -0.67 16.09 6.29
N GLU A 111 -0.34 17.17 7.01
CA GLU A 111 0.63 18.18 6.57
C GLU A 111 2.02 17.59 6.38
N ARG A 112 2.47 16.73 7.30
CA ARG A 112 3.74 16.01 7.18
C ARG A 112 3.80 15.18 5.90
N TYR A 113 2.75 14.43 5.58
CA TYR A 113 2.71 13.60 4.37
C TYR A 113 2.58 14.41 3.09
N ARG A 114 1.81 15.52 3.09
CA ARG A 114 1.77 16.46 1.96
C ARG A 114 3.14 17.06 1.67
N LYS A 115 3.91 17.42 2.69
CA LYS A 115 5.28 17.89 2.52
C LYS A 115 6.15 16.83 1.86
N LYS A 116 6.13 15.58 2.37
CA LYS A 116 6.86 14.45 1.77
C LYS A 116 6.42 14.15 0.32
N PHE A 117 5.13 14.30 0.01
CA PHE A 117 4.60 14.18 -1.34
C PHE A 117 5.21 15.24 -2.27
N ASN A 118 5.20 16.52 -1.87
CA ASN A 118 5.77 17.61 -2.67
C ASN A 118 7.29 17.43 -2.89
N GLU A 119 8.02 17.00 -1.85
CA GLU A 119 9.45 16.67 -1.97
C GLU A 119 9.71 15.54 -2.98
N SER A 120 8.75 14.63 -3.18
CA SER A 120 8.83 13.56 -4.17
C SER A 120 8.48 13.97 -5.60
N LEU A 121 7.95 15.20 -5.80
CA LEU A 121 7.73 15.81 -7.12
C LEU A 121 8.93 16.64 -7.59
N ALA A 122 9.76 17.12 -6.66
CA ALA A 122 10.86 18.04 -6.94
C ALA A 122 12.16 17.36 -7.42
N ARG A 123 12.10 16.09 -7.84
CA ARG A 123 13.24 15.27 -8.29
C ARG A 123 12.95 14.61 -9.63
#